data_AF-A0A5J4SV37-F1
#
_entry.id   AF-A0A5J4SV37-F1
#
_cell.length_a   1.000
_cell.length_b   1.000
_cell.length_c   1.000
_cell.angle_alpha   90.00
_cell.angle_beta   90.00
_cell.angle_gamma   90.00
#
_symmetry.space_group_name_H-M   'P 1'
#
loop_
_entity.id
_entity.type
_entity.pdbx_description
1 polymer ?
#
loop_
_entity_poly.entity_id
_entity_poly.type
_entity_poly.pdbx_seq_one_letter_code
_entity_poly.pdbx_strand_id
1 'polypeptide(L)'
;MKKIILLLSLLVLYSNFFLAQTYNSKPYRKQVRPTKNVILMIPDGTSIGVVSAARWYQIFNNLGGENLAIDAYICGTVKTFSSNAPIGDSAPTTSAYMTGMAQQTGNVAIYPLKDSENDLVEVDSSMSYQPLATILEASRIEKNKATGLVVTVEFPHATPADCSAHHYSRGRYNQIAPQMVYQDLDVMFGGGISLITDDMKQHFSDKNIAYYADDINSFHKHTNGKIWALWCDRHMPYDLDRDTQIPSLQEMTEKAIDILSKNENGFFLMVEGSKVDWAAHANDAVGCITEYLAFDKAVKSALDFAQKEGNTTVIVVPDHGNSGFTTGRRDLRSYDKASITQLFGNISKYKKTSEGLEKILLKESPDKFKTLIKEYTDIDITDDELSALINSENYKPENYMKVSDGKNMTSKLVEIMNKRTYFGFTSGGHTAEEVFLVAYHPQGDIPIGMNTNIEINHYLSDVIGLEKRLPELTKEIFVKHTEVFKGLTYSINKTNSDFPILIIKQGKKTLEIPAFKSIAYFNKKVVDIGSVAVYIDKNDMFYIPAKMVELFNN
;
A
#
# COMPACT_ATOMS: atom_id res chain seq x y z
N MET A 1 56.92 4.14 -46.68
CA MET A 1 55.54 3.60 -46.78
C MET A 1 55.15 2.71 -45.59
N LYS A 2 55.95 1.71 -45.16
CA LYS A 2 55.55 0.81 -44.04
C LYS A 2 55.34 1.47 -42.66
N LYS A 3 56.05 2.56 -42.32
CA LYS A 3 55.85 3.28 -41.04
C LYS A 3 54.61 4.18 -41.00
N ILE A 4 54.12 4.65 -42.15
CA ILE A 4 52.94 5.52 -42.25
C ILE A 4 51.65 4.69 -42.16
N ILE A 5 51.66 3.48 -42.73
CA ILE A 5 50.51 2.56 -42.65
C ILE A 5 50.29 2.07 -41.21
N LEU A 6 51.36 1.85 -40.42
CA LEU A 6 51.24 1.41 -39.03
C LEU A 6 50.66 2.49 -38.10
N LEU A 7 51.00 3.77 -38.33
CA LEU A 7 50.43 4.89 -37.57
C LEU A 7 48.95 5.14 -37.92
N LEU A 8 48.55 4.97 -39.18
CA LEU A 8 47.16 5.08 -39.61
C LEU A 8 46.30 3.93 -39.08
N SER A 9 46.82 2.70 -39.00
CA SER A 9 46.10 1.58 -38.37
C SER A 9 45.95 1.74 -36.85
N LEU A 10 46.93 2.35 -36.17
CA LEU A 10 46.85 2.63 -34.72
C LEU A 10 45.89 3.80 -34.41
N LEU A 11 45.80 4.83 -35.25
CA LEU A 11 44.81 5.90 -35.09
C LEU A 11 43.38 5.42 -35.36
N VAL A 12 43.16 4.52 -36.31
CA VAL A 12 41.84 3.93 -36.58
C VAL A 12 41.43 2.94 -35.49
N LEU A 13 42.38 2.25 -34.86
CA LEU A 13 42.10 1.41 -33.67
C LEU A 13 41.82 2.24 -32.41
N TYR A 14 42.49 3.39 -32.22
CA TYR A 14 42.19 4.31 -31.12
C TYR A 14 40.87 5.08 -31.31
N SER A 15 40.49 5.43 -32.55
CA SER A 15 39.18 6.05 -32.82
C SER A 15 38.02 5.07 -32.63
N ASN A 16 38.22 3.77 -32.91
CA ASN A 16 37.21 2.73 -32.65
C ASN A 16 37.13 2.29 -31.18
N PHE A 17 38.19 2.47 -30.39
CA PHE A 17 38.13 2.23 -28.93
C PHE A 17 37.44 3.37 -28.15
N PHE A 18 37.45 4.60 -28.67
CA PHE A 18 36.70 5.72 -28.08
C PHE A 18 35.23 5.80 -28.56
N LEU A 19 34.87 5.13 -29.65
CA LEU A 19 33.49 5.05 -30.14
C LEU A 19 32.70 3.85 -29.59
N ALA A 20 33.33 2.93 -28.86
CA ALA A 20 32.69 1.75 -28.28
C ALA A 20 32.30 1.89 -26.78
N GLN A 21 32.54 3.06 -26.15
CA GLN A 21 32.12 3.35 -24.77
C GLN A 21 30.98 4.38 -24.65
N THR A 22 30.29 4.68 -25.75
CA THR A 22 29.01 5.37 -25.69
C THR A 22 27.95 4.56 -26.43
N TYR A 23 27.71 3.33 -25.95
CA TYR A 23 26.32 2.92 -25.85
C TYR A 23 25.67 3.89 -24.87
N ASN A 24 25.26 5.03 -25.41
CA ASN A 24 24.32 5.94 -24.80
C ASN A 24 23.13 5.08 -24.40
N SER A 25 23.08 4.67 -23.13
CA SER A 25 21.84 4.78 -22.39
C SER A 25 21.43 6.24 -22.58
N LYS A 26 20.61 6.51 -23.59
CA LYS A 26 19.83 7.75 -23.59
C LYS A 26 19.24 7.80 -22.19
N PRO A 27 19.44 8.85 -21.38
CA PRO A 27 18.66 9.00 -20.18
C PRO A 27 17.21 9.05 -20.67
N TYR A 28 16.50 7.92 -20.54
CA TYR A 28 15.18 7.74 -21.11
C TYR A 28 14.15 8.63 -20.39
N ARG A 29 14.57 9.27 -19.30
CA ARG A 29 13.82 10.25 -18.54
C ARG A 29 14.41 11.63 -18.74
N LYS A 30 13.54 12.55 -19.15
CA LYS A 30 13.77 13.99 -18.99
C LYS A 30 14.01 14.28 -17.50
N GLN A 31 14.74 15.34 -17.22
CA GLN A 31 14.88 15.83 -15.85
C GLN A 31 13.49 16.07 -15.25
N VAL A 32 13.25 15.49 -14.08
CA VAL A 32 12.00 15.65 -13.33
C VAL A 32 12.18 16.78 -12.32
N ARG A 33 11.34 17.81 -12.40
CA ARG A 33 11.37 18.93 -11.45
C ARG A 33 10.63 18.53 -10.16
N PRO A 34 11.11 18.95 -8.99
CA PRO A 34 10.41 18.63 -7.74
C PRO A 34 9.12 19.44 -7.61
N THR A 35 8.15 18.86 -6.90
CA THR A 35 6.90 19.51 -6.50
C THR A 35 6.83 19.68 -4.98
N LYS A 36 6.06 20.68 -4.55
CA LYS A 36 5.82 20.93 -3.13
C LYS A 36 5.06 19.78 -2.49
N ASN A 37 4.03 19.26 -3.15
CA ASN A 37 3.26 18.14 -2.63
C ASN A 37 3.38 16.92 -3.56
N VAL A 38 3.30 15.73 -2.96
CA VAL A 38 3.29 14.45 -3.69
C VAL A 38 2.18 13.59 -3.11
N ILE A 39 1.27 13.14 -3.98
CA ILE A 39 0.18 12.22 -3.63
C ILE A 39 0.39 10.92 -4.41
N LEU A 40 0.71 9.86 -3.69
CA LEU A 40 0.78 8.49 -4.21
C LEU A 40 -0.54 7.78 -3.94
N MET A 41 -1.18 7.23 -4.96
CA MET A 41 -2.45 6.54 -4.84
C MET A 41 -2.32 5.10 -5.34
N ILE A 42 -2.70 4.14 -4.51
CA ILE A 42 -2.51 2.71 -4.78
C ILE A 42 -3.88 2.01 -4.73
N PRO A 43 -4.45 1.60 -5.86
CA PRO A 43 -5.59 0.70 -5.87
C PRO A 43 -5.07 -0.74 -5.82
N ASP A 44 -4.95 -1.29 -4.60
CA ASP A 44 -4.38 -2.62 -4.32
C ASP A 44 -5.01 -3.70 -5.23
N GLY A 45 -4.18 -4.56 -5.82
CA GLY A 45 -4.63 -5.71 -6.62
C GLY A 45 -5.39 -5.38 -7.91
N THR A 46 -5.28 -4.15 -8.43
CA THR A 46 -6.13 -3.71 -9.55
C THR A 46 -5.53 -4.00 -10.92
N SER A 47 -6.04 -5.04 -11.58
CA SER A 47 -5.79 -5.30 -13.01
C SER A 47 -6.51 -4.28 -13.92
N ILE A 48 -5.95 -4.02 -15.12
CA ILE A 48 -6.57 -3.12 -16.13
C ILE A 48 -7.97 -3.57 -16.58
N GLY A 49 -8.29 -4.85 -16.41
CA GLY A 49 -9.62 -5.41 -16.62
C GLY A 49 -10.68 -4.81 -15.69
N VAL A 50 -10.34 -4.60 -14.41
CA VAL A 50 -11.22 -3.96 -13.42
C VAL A 50 -11.50 -2.51 -13.80
N VAL A 51 -10.45 -1.76 -14.17
CA VAL A 51 -10.57 -0.36 -14.65
C VAL A 51 -11.54 -0.26 -15.83
N SER A 52 -11.39 -1.17 -16.80
CA SER A 52 -12.26 -1.21 -17.99
C SER A 52 -13.70 -1.54 -17.62
N ALA A 53 -13.92 -2.49 -16.71
CA ALA A 53 -15.25 -2.84 -16.24
C ALA A 53 -15.90 -1.70 -15.45
N ALA A 54 -15.15 -1.02 -14.59
CA ALA A 54 -15.61 0.15 -13.84
C ALA A 54 -16.06 1.30 -14.76
N ARG A 55 -15.28 1.60 -15.81
CA ARG A 55 -15.65 2.61 -16.82
C ARG A 55 -16.98 2.28 -17.49
N TRP A 56 -17.14 1.06 -17.99
CA TRP A 56 -18.40 0.64 -18.63
C TRP A 56 -19.58 0.56 -17.66
N TYR A 57 -19.34 0.14 -16.42
CA TYR A 57 -20.36 0.14 -15.37
C TYR A 57 -20.84 1.56 -15.06
N GLN A 58 -19.91 2.52 -14.95
CA GLN A 58 -20.24 3.93 -14.77
C GLN A 58 -21.08 4.47 -15.92
N ILE A 59 -20.70 4.18 -17.18
CA ILE A 59 -21.45 4.58 -18.38
C ILE A 59 -22.86 4.00 -18.34
N PHE A 60 -22.99 2.70 -18.09
CA PHE A 60 -24.29 2.01 -18.08
C PHE A 60 -25.24 2.59 -17.01
N ASN A 61 -24.71 2.90 -15.82
CA ASN A 61 -25.48 3.40 -14.69
C ASN A 61 -25.58 4.94 -14.63
N ASN A 62 -24.95 5.66 -15.56
CA ASN A 62 -24.89 7.12 -15.60
C ASN A 62 -24.36 7.74 -14.29
N LEU A 63 -23.27 7.19 -13.73
CA LEU A 63 -22.76 7.56 -12.40
C LEU A 63 -21.73 8.70 -12.39
N GLY A 64 -21.20 9.11 -13.54
CA GLY A 64 -20.09 10.08 -13.56
C GLY A 64 -19.60 10.52 -14.94
N GLY A 65 -20.38 10.27 -16.01
CA GLY A 65 -19.98 10.55 -17.40
C GLY A 65 -19.29 9.38 -18.09
N GLU A 66 -18.69 9.64 -19.25
CA GLU A 66 -18.14 8.61 -20.15
C GLU A 66 -16.72 8.12 -19.79
N ASN A 67 -16.03 8.81 -18.88
CA ASN A 67 -14.62 8.53 -18.54
C ASN A 67 -14.41 8.49 -17.03
N LEU A 68 -13.38 7.77 -16.60
CA LEU A 68 -12.85 7.78 -15.23
C LEU A 68 -11.92 8.98 -15.03
N ALA A 69 -11.69 9.39 -13.78
CA ALA A 69 -10.82 10.51 -13.45
C ALA A 69 -9.37 10.30 -13.92
N ILE A 70 -8.91 9.04 -13.94
CA ILE A 70 -7.56 8.69 -14.39
C ILE A 70 -7.34 8.80 -15.92
N ASP A 71 -8.40 8.78 -16.74
CA ASP A 71 -8.29 8.45 -18.17
C ASP A 71 -7.39 9.40 -18.95
N ALA A 72 -7.45 10.70 -18.65
CA ALA A 72 -6.62 11.72 -19.30
C ALA A 72 -5.14 11.70 -18.87
N TYR A 73 -4.81 10.94 -17.82
CA TYR A 73 -3.50 10.93 -17.16
C TYR A 73 -2.79 9.58 -17.25
N ILE A 74 -3.41 8.56 -17.87
CA ILE A 74 -2.75 7.28 -18.15
C ILE A 74 -1.55 7.56 -19.06
N CYS A 75 -0.35 7.19 -18.61
CA CYS A 75 0.90 7.48 -19.31
C CYS A 75 1.78 6.25 -19.55
N GLY A 76 1.39 5.08 -19.03
CA GLY A 76 2.14 3.85 -19.26
C GLY A 76 1.67 2.67 -18.43
N THR A 77 2.61 1.77 -18.15
CA THR A 77 2.41 0.59 -17.31
C THR A 77 3.55 0.46 -16.30
N VAL A 78 3.31 -0.34 -15.27
CA VAL A 78 4.33 -0.72 -14.28
C VAL A 78 4.44 -2.25 -14.25
N LYS A 79 5.67 -2.76 -14.41
CA LYS A 79 6.02 -4.13 -14.08
C LYS A 79 6.33 -4.20 -12.59
N THR A 80 5.44 -4.83 -11.83
CA THR A 80 5.60 -5.05 -10.39
C THR A 80 6.08 -6.48 -10.15
N PHE A 81 7.09 -6.63 -9.29
CA PHE A 81 7.73 -7.92 -9.03
C PHE A 81 8.47 -7.90 -7.69
N SER A 82 8.67 -9.08 -7.14
CA SER A 82 9.50 -9.31 -5.95
C SER A 82 10.95 -9.55 -6.37
N SER A 83 11.89 -9.42 -5.43
CA SER A 83 13.31 -9.71 -5.67
C SER A 83 13.57 -11.10 -6.23
N ASN A 84 12.73 -12.10 -5.94
CA ASN A 84 12.92 -13.49 -6.36
C ASN A 84 11.68 -14.13 -7.01
N ALA A 85 10.66 -13.34 -7.38
CA ALA A 85 9.43 -13.87 -7.98
C ALA A 85 8.72 -12.85 -8.88
N PRO A 86 8.18 -13.27 -10.04
CA PRO A 86 7.46 -12.38 -10.95
C PRO A 86 6.03 -12.05 -10.49
N ILE A 87 5.40 -12.91 -9.69
CA ILE A 87 4.11 -12.61 -9.06
C ILE A 87 4.41 -11.95 -7.71
N GLY A 88 4.12 -10.66 -7.61
CA GLY A 88 4.30 -9.87 -6.41
C GLY A 88 3.23 -10.12 -5.35
N ASP A 89 3.59 -9.83 -4.11
CA ASP A 89 2.69 -9.66 -2.96
C ASP A 89 2.61 -8.15 -2.65
N SER A 90 1.55 -7.63 -2.00
CA SER A 90 1.41 -6.19 -1.73
C SER A 90 2.63 -5.63 -0.99
N ALA A 91 3.09 -6.37 0.04
CA ALA A 91 4.20 -5.97 0.89
C ALA A 91 5.52 -5.71 0.11
N PRO A 92 6.07 -6.68 -0.65
CA PRO A 92 7.31 -6.44 -1.39
C PRO A 92 7.17 -5.44 -2.55
N THR A 93 5.99 -5.35 -3.17
CA THR A 93 5.80 -4.50 -4.35
C THR A 93 5.64 -3.04 -3.96
N THR A 94 4.86 -2.73 -2.93
CA THR A 94 4.77 -1.37 -2.37
C THR A 94 6.05 -0.99 -1.64
N SER A 95 6.69 -1.92 -0.91
CA SER A 95 8.02 -1.67 -0.36
C SER A 95 9.05 -1.29 -1.42
N ALA A 96 8.96 -1.84 -2.64
CA ALA A 96 9.83 -1.42 -3.74
C ALA A 96 9.55 0.02 -4.20
N TYR A 97 8.28 0.43 -4.28
CA TYR A 97 7.94 1.85 -4.52
C TYR A 97 8.51 2.77 -3.45
N MET A 98 8.50 2.32 -2.18
CA MET A 98 8.90 3.14 -1.04
C MET A 98 10.42 3.14 -0.78
N THR A 99 11.14 2.09 -1.13
CA THR A 99 12.57 1.93 -0.76
C THR A 99 13.51 1.86 -1.97
N GLY A 100 12.98 1.61 -3.17
CA GLY A 100 13.77 1.39 -4.39
C GLY A 100 14.43 0.02 -4.45
N MET A 101 14.17 -0.86 -3.47
CA MET A 101 14.67 -2.23 -3.44
C MET A 101 13.51 -3.20 -3.63
N ALA A 102 13.56 -4.06 -4.64
CA ALA A 102 12.63 -5.18 -4.74
C ALA A 102 12.84 -6.11 -3.54
N GLN A 103 11.77 -6.57 -2.90
CA GLN A 103 11.84 -7.36 -1.65
C GLN A 103 11.20 -8.74 -1.82
N GLN A 104 11.15 -9.56 -0.78
CA GLN A 104 10.52 -10.89 -0.81
C GLN A 104 9.12 -10.84 -0.20
N THR A 105 8.27 -11.84 -0.49
CA THR A 105 6.91 -11.92 0.07
C THR A 105 6.90 -11.71 1.58
N GLY A 106 5.94 -10.92 2.06
CA GLY A 106 5.80 -10.55 3.46
C GLY A 106 6.83 -9.54 3.99
N ASN A 107 7.86 -9.14 3.25
CA ASN A 107 8.77 -8.08 3.70
C ASN A 107 8.09 -6.71 3.66
N VAL A 108 8.25 -5.96 4.75
CA VAL A 108 7.79 -4.59 4.95
C VAL A 108 9.04 -3.71 5.09
N ALA A 109 9.32 -2.91 4.06
CA ALA A 109 10.42 -1.95 3.94
C ALA A 109 11.77 -2.43 4.53
N ILE A 110 12.17 -3.66 4.17
CA ILE A 110 13.37 -4.31 4.70
C ILE A 110 14.16 -5.01 3.58
N TYR A 111 15.47 -4.98 3.67
CA TYR A 111 16.34 -5.61 2.68
C TYR A 111 16.12 -7.14 2.64
N PRO A 112 15.90 -7.72 1.45
CA PRO A 112 15.57 -9.14 1.31
C PRO A 112 16.73 -10.06 1.68
N LEU A 113 16.40 -11.33 1.94
CA LEU A 113 17.40 -12.39 1.95
C LEU A 113 17.88 -12.65 0.53
N LYS A 114 19.13 -13.11 0.40
CA LYS A 114 19.65 -13.59 -0.88
C LYS A 114 19.06 -14.96 -1.21
N ASP A 115 18.46 -15.09 -2.38
CA ASP A 115 17.94 -16.34 -2.93
C ASP A 115 18.59 -16.59 -4.29
N SER A 116 19.84 -17.06 -4.28
CA SER A 116 20.70 -17.08 -5.48
C SER A 116 20.15 -17.91 -6.64
N GLU A 117 19.19 -18.79 -6.40
CA GLU A 117 18.55 -19.60 -7.44
C GLU A 117 17.42 -18.83 -8.14
N ASN A 118 16.73 -17.93 -7.44
CA ASN A 118 15.51 -17.27 -7.93
C ASN A 118 15.61 -15.75 -8.02
N ASP A 119 16.67 -15.13 -7.49
CA ASP A 119 16.89 -13.69 -7.50
C ASP A 119 16.80 -13.11 -8.93
N LEU A 120 15.82 -12.23 -9.12
CA LEU A 120 15.55 -11.45 -10.33
C LEU A 120 16.32 -10.12 -10.35
N VAL A 121 16.88 -9.72 -9.20
CA VAL A 121 17.73 -8.54 -9.00
C VAL A 121 18.94 -8.89 -8.16
N GLU A 122 19.98 -8.07 -8.19
CA GLU A 122 21.13 -8.26 -7.31
C GLU A 122 20.75 -8.02 -5.84
N VAL A 123 21.07 -8.99 -4.98
CA VAL A 123 20.83 -8.93 -3.53
C VAL A 123 22.16 -9.06 -2.76
N ASP A 124 22.49 -8.04 -1.97
CA ASP A 124 23.62 -8.03 -1.06
C ASP A 124 23.25 -8.70 0.27
N SER A 125 23.74 -9.94 0.44
CA SER A 125 23.53 -10.72 1.67
C SER A 125 24.01 -10.02 2.95
N SER A 126 24.93 -9.05 2.88
CA SER A 126 25.44 -8.33 4.06
C SER A 126 24.39 -7.39 4.70
N MET A 127 23.40 -6.99 3.90
CA MET A 127 22.28 -6.14 4.29
C MET A 127 21.05 -6.95 4.71
N SER A 128 21.08 -8.28 4.69
CA SER A 128 19.93 -9.14 5.04
C SER A 128 19.19 -8.67 6.30
N TYR A 129 17.88 -8.43 6.14
CA TYR A 129 17.00 -7.90 7.18
C TYR A 129 17.34 -6.50 7.70
N GLN A 130 18.09 -5.69 6.97
CA GLN A 130 18.30 -4.29 7.32
C GLN A 130 17.04 -3.49 6.94
N PRO A 131 16.42 -2.76 7.88
CA PRO A 131 15.36 -1.79 7.56
C PRO A 131 15.87 -0.75 6.56
N LEU A 132 15.03 -0.37 5.61
CA LEU A 132 15.38 0.58 4.55
C LEU A 132 14.57 1.86 4.73
N ALA A 133 15.23 3.01 4.56
CA ALA A 133 14.58 4.30 4.61
C ALA A 133 13.50 4.40 3.51
N THR A 134 12.30 4.81 3.89
CA THR A 134 11.19 4.95 2.94
C THR A 134 11.12 6.37 2.36
N ILE A 135 10.43 6.51 1.23
CA ILE A 135 10.05 7.80 0.65
C ILE A 135 9.32 8.70 1.66
N LEU A 136 8.46 8.14 2.52
CA LEU A 136 7.73 8.89 3.55
C LEU A 136 8.70 9.42 4.61
N GLU A 137 9.61 8.57 5.09
CA GLU A 137 10.63 8.98 6.07
C GLU A 137 11.57 10.04 5.49
N ALA A 138 12.04 9.86 4.26
CA ALA A 138 12.88 10.82 3.57
C ALA A 138 12.17 12.16 3.36
N SER A 139 10.89 12.15 3.00
CA SER A 139 10.06 13.36 2.87
C SER A 139 10.02 14.16 4.17
N ARG A 140 9.86 13.47 5.31
CA ARG A 140 9.85 14.11 6.63
C ARG A 140 11.24 14.59 7.04
N ILE A 141 12.26 13.72 6.95
CA ILE A 141 13.58 13.94 7.51
C ILE A 141 14.40 14.95 6.69
N GLU A 142 14.40 14.83 5.35
CA GLU A 142 15.21 15.71 4.50
C GLU A 142 14.46 16.97 4.10
N LYS A 143 13.14 16.89 3.94
CA LYS A 143 12.34 17.98 3.36
C LYS A 143 11.36 18.62 4.33
N ASN A 144 11.28 18.16 5.58
CA ASN A 144 10.35 18.67 6.60
C ASN A 144 8.88 18.71 6.11
N LYS A 145 8.53 17.81 5.17
CA LYS A 145 7.17 17.66 4.66
C LYS A 145 6.28 17.03 5.73
N ALA A 146 5.00 17.41 5.74
CA ALA A 146 3.99 16.66 6.48
C ALA A 146 3.77 15.30 5.81
N THR A 147 3.41 14.28 6.58
CA THR A 147 3.19 12.93 6.05
C THR A 147 1.84 12.37 6.46
N GLY A 148 1.16 11.70 5.52
CA GLY A 148 -0.12 11.08 5.80
C GLY A 148 -0.38 9.78 5.06
N LEU A 149 -1.19 8.93 5.67
CA LEU A 149 -1.67 7.67 5.12
C LEU A 149 -3.21 7.60 5.22
N VAL A 150 -3.86 7.18 4.15
CA VAL A 150 -5.31 7.00 4.07
C VAL A 150 -5.59 5.65 3.42
N VAL A 151 -6.30 4.75 4.11
CA VAL A 151 -6.56 3.38 3.65
C VAL A 151 -7.97 2.92 4.01
N THR A 152 -8.46 1.83 3.41
CA THR A 152 -9.76 1.22 3.76
C THR A 152 -9.65 -0.09 4.54
N VAL A 153 -8.43 -0.53 4.86
CA VAL A 153 -8.11 -1.70 5.71
C VAL A 153 -7.55 -1.26 7.06
N GLU A 154 -7.12 -2.20 7.91
CA GLU A 154 -6.44 -1.85 9.16
C GLU A 154 -5.15 -1.07 8.90
N PHE A 155 -4.87 -0.06 9.72
CA PHE A 155 -3.69 0.79 9.53
C PHE A 155 -2.35 0.03 9.43
N PRO A 156 -2.08 -1.11 10.10
CA PRO A 156 -0.83 -1.85 9.94
C PRO A 156 -0.87 -2.90 8.83
N HIS A 157 -1.85 -2.85 7.91
CA HIS A 157 -1.82 -3.64 6.68
C HIS A 157 -0.57 -3.32 5.85
N ALA A 158 -0.22 -4.18 4.88
CA ALA A 158 1.08 -4.10 4.21
C ALA A 158 1.35 -2.75 3.55
N THR A 159 0.51 -2.27 2.65
CA THR A 159 0.73 -1.03 1.89
C THR A 159 0.99 0.20 2.78
N PRO A 160 0.18 0.51 3.82
CA PRO A 160 0.51 1.59 4.75
C PRO A 160 1.72 1.28 5.66
N ALA A 161 1.94 0.01 6.02
CA ALA A 161 3.11 -0.40 6.78
C ALA A 161 4.41 -0.22 5.97
N ASP A 162 4.43 -0.54 4.68
CA ASP A 162 5.59 -0.38 3.78
C ASP A 162 6.03 1.07 3.64
N CYS A 163 5.13 2.01 3.96
CA CYS A 163 5.42 3.42 4.00
C CYS A 163 6.08 3.86 5.31
N SER A 164 5.84 3.20 6.44
CA SER A 164 6.15 3.75 7.77
C SER A 164 6.56 2.74 8.85
N ALA A 165 6.83 1.50 8.49
CA ALA A 165 7.26 0.45 9.41
C ALA A 165 8.22 -0.52 8.71
N HIS A 166 8.88 -1.36 9.48
CA HIS A 166 9.89 -2.28 8.98
C HIS A 166 9.80 -3.63 9.68
N HIS A 167 9.64 -4.69 8.90
CA HIS A 167 9.64 -6.06 9.39
C HIS A 167 9.80 -7.07 8.25
N TYR A 168 10.41 -8.24 8.49
CA TYR A 168 10.47 -9.32 7.48
C TYR A 168 9.15 -10.11 7.32
N SER A 169 8.06 -9.64 7.95
CA SER A 169 6.78 -10.35 7.97
C SER A 169 5.63 -9.39 8.23
N ARG A 170 4.82 -9.16 7.20
CA ARG A 170 3.61 -8.31 7.22
C ARG A 170 2.58 -8.71 8.28
N GLY A 171 2.61 -9.97 8.73
CA GLY A 171 1.68 -10.48 9.75
C GLY A 171 2.01 -10.06 11.19
N ARG A 172 3.13 -9.38 11.45
CA ARG A 172 3.56 -8.97 12.79
C ARG A 172 2.95 -7.65 13.23
N TYR A 173 1.62 -7.56 13.25
CA TYR A 173 0.89 -6.34 13.60
C TYR A 173 1.26 -5.80 15.00
N ASN A 174 1.54 -6.68 15.96
CA ASN A 174 2.00 -6.28 17.30
C ASN A 174 3.30 -5.48 17.28
N GLN A 175 4.15 -5.64 16.26
CA GLN A 175 5.43 -4.95 16.10
C GLN A 175 5.39 -3.86 15.02
N ILE A 176 4.49 -3.98 14.03
CA ILE A 176 4.29 -2.98 12.96
C ILE A 176 3.48 -1.79 13.48
N ALA A 177 2.35 -2.04 14.13
CA ALA A 177 1.47 -0.99 14.64
C ALA A 177 2.18 0.05 15.53
N PRO A 178 3.03 -0.32 16.52
CA PRO A 178 3.75 0.68 17.31
C PRO A 178 4.74 1.48 16.46
N GLN A 179 5.42 0.88 15.48
CA GLN A 179 6.31 1.66 14.60
C GLN A 179 5.53 2.78 13.91
N MET A 180 4.37 2.47 13.32
CA MET A 180 3.57 3.46 12.61
C MET A 180 3.08 4.60 13.52
N VAL A 181 2.64 4.28 14.75
CA VAL A 181 2.24 5.30 15.74
C VAL A 181 3.42 6.19 16.13
N TYR A 182 4.58 5.58 16.39
CA TYR A 182 5.78 6.30 16.79
C TYR A 182 6.51 6.98 15.62
N GLN A 183 6.12 6.76 14.36
CA GLN A 183 6.60 7.57 13.24
C GLN A 183 6.06 9.00 13.22
N ASP A 184 5.14 9.33 14.14
CA ASP A 184 4.60 10.68 14.31
C ASP A 184 3.98 11.24 13.02
N LEU A 185 3.25 10.40 12.27
CA LEU A 185 2.49 10.80 11.09
C LEU A 185 1.55 11.98 11.41
N ASP A 186 1.42 12.92 10.48
CA ASP A 186 0.50 14.05 10.63
C ASP A 186 -0.96 13.61 10.40
N VAL A 187 -1.17 12.64 9.51
CA VAL A 187 -2.50 12.07 9.22
C VAL A 187 -2.42 10.54 9.12
N MET A 188 -3.32 9.84 9.83
CA MET A 188 -3.60 8.42 9.60
C MET A 188 -5.11 8.19 9.62
N PHE A 189 -5.66 7.76 8.49
CA PHE A 189 -7.07 7.41 8.33
C PHE A 189 -7.19 5.96 7.85
N GLY A 190 -7.87 5.11 8.61
CA GLY A 190 -8.19 3.76 8.16
C GLY A 190 -8.93 2.95 9.21
N GLY A 191 -8.85 1.62 9.14
CA GLY A 191 -9.40 0.73 10.14
C GLY A 191 -8.44 0.38 11.27
N GLY A 192 -8.88 -0.46 12.20
CA GLY A 192 -7.99 -1.14 13.16
C GLY A 192 -8.01 -0.60 14.58
N ILE A 193 -9.16 -0.12 15.08
CA ILE A 193 -9.30 0.39 16.47
C ILE A 193 -8.81 -0.65 17.49
N SER A 194 -9.08 -1.94 17.26
CA SER A 194 -8.70 -3.01 18.20
C SER A 194 -7.19 -3.25 18.28
N LEU A 195 -6.40 -2.63 17.42
CA LEU A 195 -4.95 -2.77 17.35
C LEU A 195 -4.22 -1.66 18.13
N ILE A 196 -4.93 -0.61 18.55
CA ILE A 196 -4.37 0.49 19.34
C ILE A 196 -4.22 0.06 20.81
N THR A 197 -2.98 0.03 21.29
CA THR A 197 -2.66 -0.30 22.68
C THR A 197 -2.68 0.94 23.58
N ASP A 198 -2.67 0.75 24.90
CA ASP A 198 -2.61 1.87 25.84
C ASP A 198 -1.28 2.64 25.75
N ASP A 199 -0.19 1.96 25.39
CA ASP A 199 1.10 2.61 25.11
C ASP A 199 1.02 3.57 23.91
N MET A 200 0.31 3.18 22.85
CA MET A 200 0.07 4.04 21.68
C MET A 200 -0.82 5.23 22.03
N LYS A 201 -1.87 5.02 22.84
CA LYS A 201 -2.72 6.13 23.33
C LYS A 201 -1.94 7.12 24.18
N GLN A 202 -1.01 6.62 25.01
CA GLN A 202 -0.12 7.49 25.78
C GLN A 202 0.77 8.30 24.85
N HIS A 203 1.36 7.68 23.82
CA HIS A 203 2.17 8.40 22.83
C HIS A 203 1.37 9.48 22.08
N PHE A 204 0.14 9.19 21.66
CA PHE A 204 -0.75 10.21 21.07
C PHE A 204 -0.95 11.41 22.01
N SER A 205 -1.17 11.15 23.30
CA SER A 205 -1.33 12.20 24.31
C SER A 205 -0.06 13.01 24.50
N ASP A 206 1.09 12.35 24.60
CA ASP A 206 2.40 12.97 24.80
C ASP A 206 2.82 13.86 23.62
N LYS A 207 2.45 13.47 22.39
CA LYS A 207 2.73 14.20 21.15
C LYS A 207 1.60 15.13 20.71
N ASN A 208 0.53 15.25 21.50
CA ASN A 208 -0.67 16.03 21.17
C ASN A 208 -1.26 15.70 19.78
N ILE A 209 -1.33 14.40 19.49
CA ILE A 209 -1.97 13.85 18.28
C ILE A 209 -3.43 13.56 18.64
N ALA A 210 -4.37 14.14 17.87
CA ALA A 210 -5.78 13.84 18.07
C ALA A 210 -6.08 12.41 17.64
N TYR A 211 -6.63 11.59 18.55
CA TYR A 211 -7.05 10.22 18.26
C TYR A 211 -8.58 10.10 18.34
N TYR A 212 -9.22 9.70 17.25
CA TYR A 212 -10.65 9.46 17.15
C TYR A 212 -10.91 8.01 16.74
N ALA A 213 -11.80 7.33 17.46
CA ALA A 213 -12.21 5.96 17.19
C ALA A 213 -13.72 5.95 16.97
N ASP A 214 -14.17 5.60 15.76
CA ASP A 214 -15.59 5.63 15.35
C ASP A 214 -16.32 6.95 15.66
N ASP A 215 -15.62 8.09 15.56
CA ASP A 215 -16.18 9.43 15.82
C ASP A 215 -16.11 10.33 14.58
N ILE A 216 -17.07 10.15 13.68
CA ILE A 216 -17.21 10.94 12.44
C ILE A 216 -17.44 12.44 12.71
N ASN A 217 -18.06 12.80 13.83
CA ASN A 217 -18.34 14.19 14.17
C ASN A 217 -17.06 14.94 14.54
N SER A 218 -16.22 14.33 15.37
CA SER A 218 -14.91 14.90 15.72
C SER A 218 -13.98 14.92 14.51
N PHE A 219 -14.01 13.87 13.68
CA PHE A 219 -13.29 13.84 12.40
C PHE A 219 -13.65 15.04 11.50
N HIS A 220 -14.94 15.33 11.29
CA HIS A 220 -15.35 16.48 10.48
C HIS A 220 -14.94 17.83 11.10
N LYS A 221 -15.04 17.98 12.42
CA LYS A 221 -14.72 19.24 13.12
C LYS A 221 -13.23 19.53 13.26
N HIS A 222 -12.38 18.51 13.17
CA HIS A 222 -10.94 18.69 13.32
C HIS A 222 -10.37 19.50 12.16
N THR A 223 -9.65 20.58 12.42
CA THR A 223 -9.15 21.48 11.36
C THR A 223 -7.67 21.79 11.46
N ASN A 224 -6.98 21.40 12.53
CA ASN A 224 -5.58 21.73 12.70
C ASN A 224 -4.88 20.75 13.65
N GLY A 225 -3.59 20.54 13.42
CA GLY A 225 -2.77 19.59 14.16
C GLY A 225 -2.79 18.19 13.54
N LYS A 226 -2.08 17.26 14.20
CA LYS A 226 -1.97 15.88 13.77
C LYS A 226 -3.23 15.10 14.17
N ILE A 227 -3.64 14.17 13.33
CA ILE A 227 -4.86 13.38 13.52
C ILE A 227 -4.67 11.92 13.14
N TRP A 228 -5.14 11.04 14.00
CA TRP A 228 -5.40 9.63 13.75
C TRP A 228 -6.89 9.39 13.93
N ALA A 229 -7.60 9.08 12.85
CA ALA A 229 -9.02 8.73 12.91
C ALA A 229 -9.17 7.31 12.37
N LEU A 230 -9.65 6.40 13.22
CA LEU A 230 -9.82 5.00 12.88
C LEU A 230 -11.29 4.59 12.96
N TRP A 231 -11.71 3.68 12.08
CA TRP A 231 -13.07 3.15 12.00
C TRP A 231 -13.10 1.63 12.11
N CYS A 232 -14.08 1.08 12.82
CA CYS A 232 -14.21 -0.35 13.06
C CYS A 232 -13.01 -0.97 13.83
N ASP A 233 -13.26 -2.11 14.47
CA ASP A 233 -12.21 -2.85 15.18
C ASP A 233 -11.07 -3.28 14.26
N ARG A 234 -11.40 -3.61 13.00
CA ARG A 234 -10.50 -4.10 11.96
C ARG A 234 -10.70 -3.28 10.68
N HIS A 235 -10.73 -3.92 9.51
CA HIS A 235 -10.91 -3.23 8.23
C HIS A 235 -12.28 -2.56 8.11
N MET A 236 -12.39 -1.56 7.23
CA MET A 236 -13.66 -0.90 6.91
C MET A 236 -14.55 -1.83 6.04
N PRO A 237 -15.87 -1.61 5.99
CA PRO A 237 -16.73 -2.25 5.00
C PRO A 237 -16.33 -1.85 3.57
N TYR A 238 -16.75 -2.65 2.57
CA TYR A 238 -16.69 -2.21 1.17
C TYR A 238 -17.57 -0.96 1.00
N ASP A 239 -17.23 -0.06 0.08
CA ASP A 239 -17.94 1.20 -0.17
C ASP A 239 -19.42 0.96 -0.53
N LEU A 240 -19.73 -0.09 -1.30
CA LEU A 240 -21.11 -0.49 -1.60
C LEU A 240 -21.88 -0.95 -0.34
N ASP A 241 -21.18 -1.47 0.66
CA ASP A 241 -21.78 -1.99 1.88
C ASP A 241 -21.79 -0.99 3.03
N ARG A 242 -20.99 0.07 2.93
CA ARG A 242 -20.72 1.09 3.95
C ARG A 242 -21.97 1.90 4.31
N ASP A 243 -22.08 2.27 5.58
CA ASP A 243 -23.07 3.25 6.05
C ASP A 243 -22.48 4.66 6.10
N THR A 244 -23.32 5.67 6.36
CA THR A 244 -22.86 7.07 6.37
C THR A 244 -22.15 7.50 7.66
N GLN A 245 -21.97 6.61 8.65
CA GLN A 245 -21.20 6.88 9.86
C GLN A 245 -19.70 6.60 9.67
N ILE A 246 -19.35 5.90 8.60
CA ILE A 246 -17.98 5.65 8.18
C ILE A 246 -17.70 6.52 6.95
N PRO A 247 -16.66 7.37 6.94
CA PRO A 247 -16.35 8.21 5.78
C PRO A 247 -15.90 7.37 4.59
N SER A 248 -16.18 7.87 3.41
CA SER A 248 -15.65 7.35 2.15
C SER A 248 -14.15 7.60 2.00
N LEU A 249 -13.49 6.83 1.13
CA LEU A 249 -12.10 7.07 0.76
C LEU A 249 -11.88 8.49 0.21
N GLN A 250 -12.87 9.02 -0.53
CA GLN A 250 -12.86 10.38 -1.03
C GLN A 250 -12.87 11.41 0.13
N GLU A 251 -13.80 11.30 1.08
CA GLU A 251 -13.89 12.21 2.23
C GLU A 251 -12.61 12.18 3.09
N MET A 252 -12.04 10.99 3.31
CA MET A 252 -10.76 10.85 4.01
C MET A 252 -9.60 11.51 3.26
N THR A 253 -9.55 11.35 1.93
CA THR A 253 -8.53 11.95 1.08
C THR A 253 -8.61 13.47 1.10
N GLU A 254 -9.80 14.03 0.93
CA GLU A 254 -10.03 15.48 0.98
C GLU A 254 -9.64 16.06 2.34
N LYS A 255 -9.98 15.35 3.43
CA LYS A 255 -9.60 15.76 4.78
C LYS A 255 -8.10 15.72 5.00
N ALA A 256 -7.43 14.68 4.52
CA ALA A 256 -5.98 14.54 4.62
C ALA A 256 -5.29 15.69 3.89
N ILE A 257 -5.72 16.00 2.66
CA ILE A 257 -5.20 17.12 1.88
C ILE A 257 -5.41 18.46 2.61
N ASP A 258 -6.60 18.72 3.17
CA ASP A 258 -6.86 19.96 3.91
C ASP A 258 -5.93 20.15 5.12
N ILE A 259 -5.62 19.07 5.84
CA ILE A 259 -4.73 19.13 7.01
C ILE A 259 -3.27 19.25 6.58
N LEU A 260 -2.81 18.39 5.68
CA LEU A 260 -1.41 18.29 5.27
C LEU A 260 -0.94 19.51 4.45
N SER A 261 -1.82 20.09 3.63
CA SER A 261 -1.49 21.26 2.80
C SER A 261 -1.13 22.52 3.60
N LYS A 262 -1.40 22.54 4.92
CA LYS A 262 -1.04 23.64 5.82
C LYS A 262 0.46 23.68 6.14
N ASN A 263 1.22 22.61 5.87
CA ASN A 263 2.67 22.63 6.02
C ASN A 263 3.32 23.45 4.89
N GLU A 264 4.14 24.44 5.26
CA GLU A 264 4.81 25.33 4.31
C GLU A 264 5.77 24.59 3.37
N ASN A 265 6.38 23.49 3.83
CA ASN A 265 7.29 22.64 3.05
C ASN A 265 6.55 21.63 2.15
N GLY A 266 5.21 21.60 2.24
CA GLY A 266 4.33 20.67 1.54
C GLY A 266 4.20 19.32 2.24
N PHE A 267 3.71 18.32 1.51
CA PHE A 267 3.40 17.02 2.09
C PHE A 267 3.67 15.84 1.15
N PHE A 268 3.83 14.66 1.76
CA PHE A 268 3.70 13.36 1.11
C PHE A 268 2.46 12.65 1.64
N LEU A 269 1.56 12.24 0.76
CA LEU A 269 0.33 11.52 1.11
C LEU A 269 0.27 10.22 0.32
N MET A 270 0.04 9.10 1.01
CA MET A 270 -0.33 7.84 0.38
C MET A 270 -1.83 7.56 0.62
N VAL A 271 -2.56 7.26 -0.45
CA VAL A 271 -3.97 6.88 -0.41
C VAL A 271 -4.17 5.51 -1.04
N GLU A 272 -4.79 4.58 -0.32
CA GLU A 272 -5.00 3.21 -0.77
C GLU A 272 -6.49 2.89 -0.96
N GLY A 273 -6.83 2.42 -2.16
CA GLY A 273 -8.08 1.70 -2.42
C GLY A 273 -7.89 0.22 -2.10
N SER A 274 -7.80 -0.10 -0.81
CA SER A 274 -7.23 -1.36 -0.31
C SER A 274 -8.05 -2.61 -0.66
N LYS A 275 -9.36 -2.48 -0.86
CA LYS A 275 -10.27 -3.63 -0.94
C LYS A 275 -10.65 -4.05 -2.36
N VAL A 276 -10.10 -3.40 -3.41
CA VAL A 276 -10.22 -3.92 -4.78
C VAL A 276 -9.56 -5.30 -4.85
N ASP A 277 -8.38 -5.43 -4.23
CA ASP A 277 -7.65 -6.69 -4.03
C ASP A 277 -8.48 -7.77 -3.32
N TRP A 278 -9.08 -7.43 -2.18
CA TRP A 278 -9.86 -8.39 -1.39
C TRP A 278 -11.09 -8.89 -2.14
N ALA A 279 -11.76 -7.98 -2.87
CA ALA A 279 -12.85 -8.37 -3.75
C ALA A 279 -12.36 -9.26 -4.90
N ALA A 280 -11.17 -9.00 -5.45
CA ALA A 280 -10.57 -9.83 -6.49
C ALA A 280 -10.19 -11.22 -5.96
N HIS A 281 -9.61 -11.35 -4.77
CA HIS A 281 -9.37 -12.63 -4.11
C HIS A 281 -10.66 -13.45 -3.91
N ALA A 282 -11.74 -12.76 -3.53
CA ALA A 282 -13.06 -13.38 -3.39
C ALA A 282 -13.72 -13.71 -4.74
N ASN A 283 -13.17 -13.19 -5.85
CA ASN A 283 -13.79 -13.19 -7.19
C ASN A 283 -15.15 -12.47 -7.23
N ASP A 284 -15.32 -11.45 -6.39
CA ASP A 284 -16.52 -10.63 -6.34
C ASP A 284 -16.46 -9.49 -7.36
N ALA A 285 -17.11 -9.66 -8.51
CA ALA A 285 -17.07 -8.70 -9.59
C ALA A 285 -17.68 -7.34 -9.22
N VAL A 286 -18.77 -7.31 -8.43
CA VAL A 286 -19.38 -6.03 -8.02
C VAL A 286 -18.51 -5.34 -6.98
N GLY A 287 -17.89 -6.10 -6.08
CA GLY A 287 -16.89 -5.59 -5.15
C GLY A 287 -15.72 -4.92 -5.89
N CYS A 288 -15.09 -5.61 -6.84
CA CYS A 288 -13.97 -5.07 -7.62
C CYS A 288 -14.33 -3.73 -8.30
N ILE A 289 -15.47 -3.71 -8.99
CA ILE A 289 -15.93 -2.55 -9.76
C ILE A 289 -16.26 -1.36 -8.86
N THR A 290 -17.03 -1.60 -7.78
CA THR A 290 -17.51 -0.52 -6.92
C THR A 290 -16.43 0.04 -6.01
N GLU A 291 -15.52 -0.80 -5.49
CA GLU A 291 -14.32 -0.33 -4.79
C GLU A 291 -13.44 0.54 -5.69
N TYR A 292 -13.23 0.11 -6.94
CA TYR A 292 -12.42 0.90 -7.86
C TYR A 292 -13.07 2.24 -8.22
N LEU A 293 -14.40 2.29 -8.37
CA LEU A 293 -15.13 3.56 -8.55
C LEU A 293 -15.03 4.46 -7.31
N ALA A 294 -15.04 3.91 -6.10
CA ALA A 294 -14.82 4.67 -4.88
C ALA A 294 -13.39 5.24 -4.83
N PHE A 295 -12.40 4.47 -5.26
CA PHE A 295 -11.02 4.91 -5.43
C PHE A 295 -10.88 6.01 -6.49
N ASP A 296 -11.50 5.87 -7.66
CA ASP A 296 -11.42 6.86 -8.74
C ASP A 296 -12.02 8.23 -8.32
N LYS A 297 -13.04 8.24 -7.46
CA LYS A 297 -13.54 9.47 -6.84
C LYS A 297 -12.49 10.15 -5.95
N ALA A 298 -11.74 9.38 -5.15
CA ALA A 298 -10.64 9.92 -4.36
C ALA A 298 -9.51 10.46 -5.27
N VAL A 299 -9.21 9.75 -6.37
CA VAL A 299 -8.24 10.22 -7.38
C VAL A 299 -8.69 11.55 -7.98
N LYS A 300 -9.98 11.68 -8.29
CA LYS A 300 -10.54 12.94 -8.77
C LYS A 300 -10.28 14.09 -7.79
N SER A 301 -10.53 13.90 -6.49
CA SER A 301 -10.29 14.94 -5.49
C SER A 301 -8.79 15.32 -5.39
N ALA A 302 -7.89 14.33 -5.49
CA ALA A 302 -6.45 14.58 -5.51
C ALA A 302 -6.01 15.38 -6.76
N LEU A 303 -6.53 15.02 -7.94
CA LEU A 303 -6.26 15.71 -9.20
C LEU A 303 -6.82 17.14 -9.20
N ASP A 304 -8.07 17.31 -8.74
CA ASP A 304 -8.72 18.63 -8.63
C ASP A 304 -7.90 19.56 -7.72
N PHE A 305 -7.41 19.05 -6.58
CA PHE A 305 -6.51 19.79 -5.70
C PHE A 305 -5.19 20.13 -6.42
N ALA A 306 -4.55 19.14 -7.04
CA ALA A 306 -3.23 19.31 -7.64
C ALA A 306 -3.22 20.30 -8.81
N GLN A 307 -4.30 20.32 -9.61
CA GLN A 307 -4.51 21.28 -10.68
C GLN A 307 -4.74 22.70 -10.15
N LYS A 308 -5.53 22.82 -9.09
CA LYS A 308 -5.86 24.13 -8.48
C LYS A 308 -4.67 24.73 -7.74
N GLU A 309 -3.90 23.90 -7.04
CA GLU A 309 -2.75 24.33 -6.25
C GLU A 309 -1.50 24.58 -7.13
N GLY A 310 -1.32 23.79 -8.19
CA GLY A 310 -0.32 24.06 -9.23
C GLY A 310 1.11 23.62 -8.89
N ASN A 311 1.37 23.05 -7.72
CA ASN A 311 2.67 22.56 -7.27
C ASN A 311 2.56 21.19 -6.57
N THR A 312 1.75 20.31 -7.14
CA THR A 312 1.47 18.97 -6.61
C THR A 312 1.60 17.92 -7.71
N THR A 313 2.34 16.85 -7.44
CA THR A 313 2.36 15.65 -8.27
C THR A 313 1.34 14.64 -7.74
N VAL A 314 0.56 14.03 -8.64
CA VAL A 314 -0.30 12.88 -8.34
C VAL A 314 0.17 11.69 -9.16
N ILE A 315 0.37 10.54 -8.53
CA ILE A 315 0.72 9.29 -9.21
C ILE A 315 -0.23 8.19 -8.74
N VAL A 316 -0.78 7.45 -9.70
CA VAL A 316 -1.60 6.26 -9.43
C VAL A 316 -0.92 5.04 -10.01
N VAL A 317 -0.64 4.07 -9.14
CA VAL A 317 -0.02 2.80 -9.49
C VAL A 317 -0.61 1.69 -8.63
N PRO A 318 -1.19 0.63 -9.21
CA PRO A 318 -1.45 -0.60 -8.47
C PRO A 318 -0.13 -1.22 -8.01
N ASP A 319 -0.18 -2.03 -6.98
CA ASP A 319 0.95 -2.81 -6.47
C ASP A 319 1.11 -4.15 -7.21
N HIS A 320 0.01 -4.77 -7.67
CA HIS A 320 0.01 -5.93 -8.56
C HIS A 320 -1.35 -6.12 -9.26
N GLY A 321 -1.40 -7.07 -10.20
CA GLY A 321 -2.65 -7.62 -10.72
C GLY A 321 -3.24 -8.67 -9.79
N ASN A 322 -4.56 -8.90 -9.85
CA ASN A 322 -5.22 -9.94 -9.07
C ASN A 322 -6.31 -10.69 -9.85
N SER A 323 -6.35 -12.01 -9.62
CA SER A 323 -7.35 -12.97 -10.09
C SER A 323 -7.61 -13.04 -11.59
N GLY A 324 -6.82 -12.35 -12.42
CA GLY A 324 -6.99 -12.33 -13.88
C GLY A 324 -8.39 -11.89 -14.30
N PHE A 325 -8.86 -10.77 -13.73
CA PHE A 325 -10.20 -10.24 -13.98
C PHE A 325 -10.45 -9.97 -15.48
N THR A 326 -11.58 -10.46 -16.00
CA THR A 326 -11.99 -10.28 -17.40
C THR A 326 -13.46 -9.85 -17.53
N THR A 327 -13.75 -9.01 -18.53
CA THR A 327 -15.13 -8.81 -19.02
C THR A 327 -15.31 -9.65 -20.28
N GLY A 328 -16.13 -10.68 -20.19
CA GLY A 328 -16.28 -11.72 -21.20
C GLY A 328 -15.80 -13.07 -20.66
N ARG A 329 -16.67 -14.08 -20.71
CA ARG A 329 -16.43 -15.45 -20.22
C ARG A 329 -16.72 -16.45 -21.33
N ARG A 330 -16.18 -17.67 -21.21
CA ARG A 330 -16.28 -18.74 -22.22
C ARG A 330 -17.73 -19.06 -22.65
N ASP A 331 -18.72 -18.84 -21.78
CA ASP A 331 -20.13 -19.09 -22.06
C ASP A 331 -20.85 -17.92 -22.75
N LEU A 332 -20.19 -16.78 -22.97
CA LEU A 332 -20.69 -15.69 -23.81
C LEU A 332 -20.45 -16.00 -25.30
N ARG A 333 -21.36 -16.76 -25.91
CA ARG A 333 -21.19 -17.32 -27.27
C ARG A 333 -21.09 -16.28 -28.42
N SER A 334 -21.74 -15.13 -28.30
CA SER A 334 -21.72 -14.05 -29.30
C SER A 334 -21.11 -12.79 -28.69
N TYR A 335 -19.89 -12.93 -28.15
CA TYR A 335 -19.23 -11.89 -27.38
C TYR A 335 -19.03 -10.58 -28.15
N ASP A 336 -18.82 -10.65 -29.46
CA ASP A 336 -18.64 -9.52 -30.37
C ASP A 336 -19.92 -8.71 -30.61
N LYS A 337 -21.09 -9.25 -30.22
CA LYS A 337 -22.41 -8.62 -30.36
C LYS A 337 -23.08 -8.38 -29.01
N ALA A 338 -22.41 -8.69 -27.90
CA ALA A 338 -22.97 -8.52 -26.58
C ALA A 338 -23.20 -7.03 -26.30
N SER A 339 -24.44 -6.66 -26.00
CA SER A 339 -24.77 -5.27 -25.69
C SER A 339 -24.28 -4.89 -24.29
N ILE A 340 -24.08 -3.60 -24.04
CA ILE A 340 -23.75 -3.09 -22.70
C ILE A 340 -24.80 -3.54 -21.66
N THR A 341 -26.08 -3.57 -22.03
CA THR A 341 -27.16 -4.09 -21.18
C THR A 341 -26.99 -5.57 -20.86
N GLN A 342 -26.55 -6.39 -21.82
CA GLN A 342 -26.31 -7.82 -21.57
C GLN A 342 -25.15 -8.04 -20.61
N LEU A 343 -24.09 -7.22 -20.70
CA LEU A 343 -22.89 -7.36 -19.88
C LEU A 343 -23.06 -6.76 -18.48
N PHE A 344 -23.66 -5.56 -18.40
CA PHE A 344 -23.71 -4.77 -17.18
C PHE A 344 -25.10 -4.72 -16.52
N GLY A 345 -26.17 -5.13 -17.21
CA GLY A 345 -27.53 -4.99 -16.71
C GLY A 345 -27.83 -5.77 -15.43
N ASN A 346 -27.26 -6.95 -15.24
CA ASN A 346 -27.47 -7.75 -14.03
C ASN A 346 -26.64 -7.24 -12.85
N ILE A 347 -25.33 -7.07 -13.04
CA ILE A 347 -24.42 -6.60 -11.98
C ILE A 347 -24.82 -5.22 -11.44
N SER A 348 -25.43 -4.38 -12.28
CA SER A 348 -25.93 -3.04 -11.90
C SER A 348 -27.11 -3.06 -10.93
N LYS A 349 -27.74 -4.22 -10.75
CA LYS A 349 -28.84 -4.39 -9.78
C LYS A 349 -28.34 -4.81 -8.40
N TYR A 350 -27.07 -5.18 -8.28
CA TYR A 350 -26.49 -5.65 -7.03
C TYR A 350 -26.26 -4.45 -6.10
N LYS A 351 -26.90 -4.47 -4.93
CA LYS A 351 -26.87 -3.40 -3.91
C LYS A 351 -25.90 -3.69 -2.78
N LYS A 352 -25.31 -4.88 -2.77
CA LYS A 352 -24.35 -5.35 -1.78
C LYS A 352 -23.28 -6.18 -2.45
N THR A 353 -22.09 -6.18 -1.88
CA THR A 353 -21.09 -7.20 -2.19
C THR A 353 -21.53 -8.55 -1.64
N SER A 354 -20.84 -9.61 -2.04
CA SER A 354 -21.03 -10.96 -1.49
C SER A 354 -20.81 -11.01 0.04
N GLU A 355 -19.81 -10.29 0.56
CA GLU A 355 -19.57 -10.17 2.01
C GLU A 355 -20.69 -9.38 2.71
N GLY A 356 -21.12 -8.26 2.12
CA GLY A 356 -22.23 -7.46 2.64
C GLY A 356 -23.53 -8.25 2.70
N LEU A 357 -23.80 -9.06 1.68
CA LEU A 357 -24.96 -9.94 1.61
C LEU A 357 -24.86 -11.10 2.61
N GLU A 358 -23.68 -11.73 2.75
CA GLU A 358 -23.44 -12.75 3.79
C GLU A 358 -23.77 -12.20 5.19
N LYS A 359 -23.29 -11.00 5.53
CA LYS A 359 -23.57 -10.33 6.81
C LYS A 359 -25.06 -10.09 7.07
N ILE A 360 -25.86 -9.91 6.03
CA ILE A 360 -27.32 -9.78 6.13
C ILE A 360 -27.94 -11.16 6.36
N LEU A 361 -27.58 -12.16 5.55
CA LEU A 361 -28.15 -13.50 5.62
C LEU A 361 -27.82 -14.21 6.95
N LEU A 362 -26.62 -14.03 7.49
CA LEU A 362 -26.21 -14.63 8.78
C LEU A 362 -27.04 -14.13 9.99
N LYS A 363 -27.83 -13.06 9.83
CA LYS A 363 -28.70 -12.52 10.89
C LYS A 363 -30.15 -12.97 10.75
N GLU A 364 -30.47 -13.77 9.73
CA GLU A 364 -31.83 -14.09 9.34
C GLU A 364 -32.01 -15.60 9.18
N SER A 365 -33.27 -16.04 9.22
CA SER A 365 -33.62 -17.45 9.04
C SER A 365 -33.62 -17.85 7.55
N PRO A 366 -33.30 -19.11 7.19
CA PRO A 366 -33.16 -19.55 5.79
C PRO A 366 -34.39 -19.36 4.90
N ASP A 367 -35.59 -19.36 5.49
CA ASP A 367 -36.84 -19.09 4.78
C ASP A 367 -36.88 -17.69 4.16
N LYS A 368 -36.09 -16.74 4.68
CA LYS A 368 -35.96 -15.38 4.14
C LYS A 368 -34.88 -15.24 3.07
N PHE A 369 -33.98 -16.22 2.91
CA PHE A 369 -32.80 -16.07 2.04
C PHE A 369 -33.17 -15.75 0.60
N LYS A 370 -34.16 -16.45 0.02
CA LYS A 370 -34.63 -16.18 -1.35
C LYS A 370 -35.11 -14.74 -1.51
N THR A 371 -35.92 -14.26 -0.57
CA THR A 371 -36.47 -12.89 -0.58
C THR A 371 -35.36 -11.85 -0.47
N LEU A 372 -34.44 -12.03 0.49
CA LEU A 372 -33.34 -11.10 0.71
C LEU A 372 -32.37 -11.07 -0.48
N ILE A 373 -31.98 -12.23 -1.01
CA ILE A 373 -31.12 -12.29 -2.19
C ILE A 373 -31.81 -11.60 -3.38
N LYS A 374 -33.10 -11.84 -3.60
CA LYS A 374 -33.86 -11.15 -4.64
C LYS A 374 -33.90 -9.64 -4.43
N GLU A 375 -34.10 -9.17 -3.19
CA GLU A 375 -34.14 -7.75 -2.83
C GLU A 375 -32.81 -7.02 -3.13
N TYR A 376 -31.69 -7.65 -2.79
CA TYR A 376 -30.35 -7.06 -2.89
C TYR A 376 -29.65 -7.32 -4.23
N THR A 377 -30.10 -8.28 -5.04
CA THR A 377 -29.42 -8.67 -6.28
C THR A 377 -30.32 -8.82 -7.51
N ASP A 378 -31.65 -8.82 -7.34
CA ASP A 378 -32.62 -9.21 -8.36
C ASP A 378 -32.48 -10.66 -8.85
N ILE A 379 -31.74 -11.51 -8.14
CA ILE A 379 -31.57 -12.93 -8.47
C ILE A 379 -32.65 -13.78 -7.80
N ASP A 380 -33.39 -14.54 -8.61
CA ASP A 380 -34.18 -15.68 -8.15
C ASP A 380 -33.27 -16.91 -8.05
N ILE A 381 -32.87 -17.27 -6.82
CA ILE A 381 -32.01 -18.44 -6.58
C ILE A 381 -32.81 -19.76 -6.63
N THR A 382 -32.18 -20.81 -7.14
CA THR A 382 -32.79 -22.15 -7.19
C THR A 382 -32.81 -22.81 -5.80
N ASP A 383 -33.58 -23.90 -5.66
CA ASP A 383 -33.56 -24.71 -4.43
C ASP A 383 -32.18 -25.33 -4.15
N ASP A 384 -31.43 -25.68 -5.20
CA ASP A 384 -30.05 -26.16 -5.09
C ASP A 384 -29.10 -25.04 -4.62
N GLU A 385 -29.24 -23.83 -5.17
CA GLU A 385 -28.46 -22.64 -4.78
C GLU A 385 -28.78 -22.26 -3.32
N LEU A 386 -30.05 -22.33 -2.90
CA LEU A 386 -30.45 -22.16 -1.50
C LEU A 386 -29.85 -23.23 -0.59
N SER A 387 -29.94 -24.50 -1.00
CA SER A 387 -29.37 -25.62 -0.24
C SER A 387 -27.86 -25.49 -0.07
N ALA A 388 -27.15 -24.99 -1.09
CA ALA A 388 -25.71 -24.74 -1.00
C ALA A 388 -25.36 -23.64 -0.01
N LEU A 389 -26.19 -22.59 0.13
CA LEU A 389 -26.00 -21.53 1.12
C LEU A 389 -26.24 -22.02 2.55
N ILE A 390 -27.31 -22.80 2.76
CA ILE A 390 -27.65 -23.36 4.09
C ILE A 390 -26.59 -24.35 4.58
N ASN A 391 -25.96 -25.09 3.66
CA ASN A 391 -24.94 -26.09 4.02
C ASN A 391 -23.50 -25.52 4.00
N SER A 392 -23.33 -24.19 3.96
CA SER A 392 -21.99 -23.57 3.97
C SER A 392 -21.32 -23.64 5.34
N GLU A 393 -19.98 -23.72 5.37
CA GLU A 393 -19.16 -23.91 6.58
C GLU A 393 -19.47 -22.94 7.74
N ASN A 394 -19.82 -21.70 7.40
CA ASN A 394 -20.02 -20.64 8.39
C ASN A 394 -21.49 -20.46 8.81
N TYR A 395 -22.44 -21.14 8.15
CA TYR A 395 -23.82 -21.15 8.58
C TYR A 395 -24.04 -22.25 9.63
N LYS A 396 -24.16 -21.86 10.90
CA LYS A 396 -24.47 -22.77 12.00
C LYS A 396 -25.92 -22.58 12.44
N PRO A 397 -26.87 -23.46 12.08
CA PRO A 397 -28.17 -23.46 12.73
C PRO A 397 -27.99 -23.80 14.22
N GLU A 398 -28.88 -23.31 15.09
CA GLU A 398 -28.82 -23.44 16.56
C GLU A 398 -28.77 -24.89 17.12
N ASN A 399 -28.70 -25.93 16.29
CA ASN A 399 -28.70 -27.33 16.68
C ASN A 399 -27.47 -28.08 16.14
N TYR A 400 -26.53 -28.37 17.03
CA TYR A 400 -25.14 -28.75 16.74
C TYR A 400 -24.95 -30.26 16.55
N MET A 401 -25.32 -30.82 15.39
CA MET A 401 -24.82 -32.14 14.98
C MET A 401 -24.77 -32.28 13.45
N LYS A 402 -23.79 -31.61 12.82
CA LYS A 402 -23.14 -32.01 11.56
C LYS A 402 -22.04 -31.01 11.23
N VAL A 403 -20.81 -31.49 11.12
CA VAL A 403 -19.67 -30.69 10.63
C VAL A 403 -19.69 -30.70 9.10
N SER A 404 -19.33 -29.54 8.55
CA SER A 404 -19.38 -29.16 7.13
C SER A 404 -18.20 -29.68 6.31
N ASP A 405 -18.48 -30.11 5.08
CA ASP A 405 -17.52 -30.25 3.98
C ASP A 405 -17.87 -29.17 2.93
N GLY A 406 -17.23 -28.00 2.93
CA GLY A 406 -17.37 -27.08 1.79
C GLY A 406 -17.21 -25.59 2.04
N LYS A 407 -16.77 -24.86 0.99
CA LYS A 407 -16.56 -23.40 0.93
C LYS A 407 -17.58 -22.57 1.75
N ASN A 408 -17.11 -21.47 2.35
CA ASN A 408 -17.92 -20.50 3.09
C ASN A 408 -19.07 -19.86 2.28
N MET A 409 -20.05 -19.24 2.97
CA MET A 409 -21.26 -18.67 2.34
C MET A 409 -20.91 -17.57 1.34
N THR A 410 -19.97 -16.68 1.66
CA THR A 410 -19.46 -15.67 0.72
C THR A 410 -19.04 -16.29 -0.62
N SER A 411 -18.26 -17.37 -0.62
CA SER A 411 -17.85 -18.05 -1.87
C SER A 411 -19.04 -18.56 -2.67
N LYS A 412 -20.11 -19.05 -1.99
CA LYS A 412 -21.34 -19.51 -2.64
C LYS A 412 -22.18 -18.37 -3.21
N LEU A 413 -22.25 -17.25 -2.50
CA LEU A 413 -22.88 -16.03 -3.00
C LEU A 413 -22.15 -15.52 -4.25
N VAL A 414 -20.82 -15.49 -4.24
CA VAL A 414 -20.02 -15.14 -5.43
C VAL A 414 -20.33 -16.07 -6.60
N GLU A 415 -20.36 -17.40 -6.39
CA GLU A 415 -20.70 -18.38 -7.44
C GLU A 415 -22.10 -18.09 -8.04
N ILE A 416 -23.10 -17.80 -7.20
CA ILE A 416 -24.47 -17.47 -7.61
C ILE A 416 -24.51 -16.16 -8.41
N MET A 417 -23.89 -15.10 -7.87
CA MET A 417 -23.86 -13.76 -8.46
C MET A 417 -23.12 -13.77 -9.80
N ASN A 418 -21.93 -14.37 -9.87
CA ASN A 418 -21.11 -14.41 -11.08
C ASN A 418 -21.76 -15.25 -12.18
N LYS A 419 -22.50 -16.31 -11.85
CA LYS A 419 -23.26 -17.12 -12.83
C LYS A 419 -24.31 -16.31 -13.58
N ARG A 420 -24.76 -15.18 -13.02
CA ARG A 420 -25.69 -14.24 -13.69
C ARG A 420 -24.97 -13.10 -14.42
N THR A 421 -23.65 -13.11 -14.49
CA THR A 421 -22.83 -12.11 -15.18
C THR A 421 -21.87 -12.77 -16.17
N TYR A 422 -21.15 -11.93 -16.92
CA TYR A 422 -20.10 -12.36 -17.84
C TYR A 422 -18.70 -11.89 -17.41
N PHE A 423 -18.52 -11.59 -16.13
CA PHE A 423 -17.18 -11.37 -15.57
C PHE A 423 -16.50 -12.71 -15.27
N GLY A 424 -15.21 -12.79 -15.55
CA GLY A 424 -14.41 -14.00 -15.37
C GLY A 424 -13.16 -13.74 -14.53
N PHE A 425 -12.72 -14.80 -13.85
CA PHE A 425 -11.53 -14.82 -13.01
C PHE A 425 -10.75 -16.12 -13.29
N THR A 426 -9.43 -16.06 -13.26
CA THR A 426 -8.55 -17.21 -13.51
C THR A 426 -8.05 -17.88 -12.23
N SER A 427 -7.97 -17.13 -11.14
CA SER A 427 -7.47 -17.56 -9.83
C SER A 427 -8.27 -16.88 -8.71
N GLY A 428 -7.85 -17.06 -7.45
CA GLY A 428 -8.24 -16.22 -6.31
C GLY A 428 -7.01 -15.60 -5.66
N GLY A 429 -6.04 -15.22 -6.47
CA GLY A 429 -4.70 -14.82 -6.06
C GLY A 429 -4.02 -14.00 -7.15
N HIS A 430 -2.90 -13.38 -6.79
CA HIS A 430 -2.25 -12.37 -7.61
C HIS A 430 -1.76 -12.92 -8.95
N THR A 431 -1.62 -12.01 -9.91
CA THR A 431 -1.21 -12.30 -11.28
C THR A 431 -0.08 -11.37 -11.71
N ALA A 432 0.76 -11.82 -12.65
CA ALA A 432 2.02 -11.15 -13.04
C ALA A 432 1.86 -10.18 -14.23
N GLU A 433 0.64 -9.80 -14.60
CA GLU A 433 0.47 -8.76 -15.61
C GLU A 433 1.09 -7.44 -15.18
N GLU A 434 1.52 -6.64 -16.16
CA GLU A 434 1.81 -5.24 -15.90
C GLU A 434 0.52 -4.51 -15.49
N VAL A 435 0.67 -3.59 -14.55
CA VAL A 435 -0.42 -2.74 -14.06
C VAL A 435 -0.36 -1.37 -14.73
N PHE A 436 -1.43 -0.59 -14.67
CA PHE A 436 -1.44 0.73 -15.31
C PHE A 436 -0.63 1.77 -14.52
N LEU A 437 -0.12 2.78 -15.24
CA LEU A 437 0.55 3.94 -14.66
C LEU A 437 -0.18 5.21 -15.06
N VAL A 438 -0.53 6.01 -14.06
CA VAL A 438 -1.16 7.33 -14.23
C VAL A 438 -0.30 8.35 -13.50
N ALA A 439 -0.03 9.48 -14.14
CA ALA A 439 0.70 10.56 -13.50
C ALA A 439 0.20 11.92 -13.95
N TYR A 440 0.07 12.82 -12.98
CA TYR A 440 -0.08 14.25 -13.19
C TYR A 440 1.13 14.96 -12.55
N HIS A 441 1.78 15.80 -13.35
CA HIS A 441 2.81 16.73 -12.88
C HIS A 441 2.51 18.10 -13.49
N PRO A 442 2.55 19.21 -12.73
CA PRO A 442 2.10 20.54 -13.19
C PRO A 442 2.89 21.06 -14.40
N GLN A 443 4.13 20.58 -14.58
CA GLN A 443 5.00 20.94 -15.70
C GLN A 443 5.17 19.83 -16.75
N GLY A 444 4.41 18.74 -16.64
CA GLY A 444 4.42 17.61 -17.58
C GLY A 444 5.62 16.65 -17.47
N ASP A 445 6.36 16.68 -16.36
CA ASP A 445 7.48 15.75 -16.11
C ASP A 445 6.95 14.42 -15.60
N ILE A 446 6.25 13.68 -16.46
CA ILE A 446 5.64 12.40 -16.10
C ILE A 446 6.50 11.22 -16.61
N PRO A 447 6.50 10.07 -15.91
CA PRO A 447 7.03 8.83 -16.47
C PRO A 447 6.15 8.38 -17.65
N ILE A 448 6.76 7.86 -18.72
CA ILE A 448 6.04 7.42 -19.93
C ILE A 448 6.51 6.02 -20.32
N GLY A 449 5.59 5.18 -20.77
CA GLY A 449 5.87 3.81 -21.20
C GLY A 449 5.88 2.80 -20.06
N MET A 450 6.52 1.65 -20.27
CA MET A 450 6.65 0.62 -19.24
C MET A 450 7.76 1.02 -18.27
N ASN A 451 7.44 1.03 -16.98
CA ASN A 451 8.35 1.30 -15.88
C ASN A 451 8.38 0.09 -14.94
N THR A 452 9.41 -0.02 -14.12
CA THR A 452 9.46 -0.99 -13.01
C THR A 452 9.06 -0.32 -11.69
N ASN A 453 8.69 -1.12 -10.69
CA ASN A 453 8.47 -0.60 -9.33
C ASN A 453 9.69 0.16 -8.75
N ILE A 454 10.92 -0.27 -9.08
CA ILE A 454 12.16 0.45 -8.75
C ILE A 454 12.24 1.80 -9.46
N GLU A 455 11.88 1.87 -10.75
CA GLU A 455 11.88 3.13 -11.50
C GLU A 455 10.78 4.08 -11.04
N ILE A 456 9.65 3.58 -10.53
CA ILE A 456 8.65 4.42 -9.85
C ILE A 456 9.23 5.03 -8.57
N ASN A 457 10.00 4.29 -7.78
CA ASN A 457 10.73 4.86 -6.63
C ASN A 457 11.69 5.98 -7.04
N HIS A 458 12.44 5.81 -8.12
CA HIS A 458 13.30 6.88 -8.64
C HIS A 458 12.48 8.13 -9.00
N TYR A 459 11.33 7.95 -9.66
CA TYR A 459 10.45 9.06 -9.98
C TYR A 459 9.92 9.76 -8.72
N LEU A 460 9.48 9.00 -7.71
CA LEU A 460 9.05 9.55 -6.42
C LEU A 460 10.17 10.35 -5.74
N SER A 461 11.40 9.83 -5.75
CA SER A 461 12.58 10.51 -5.21
C SER A 461 12.82 11.85 -5.91
N ASP A 462 12.72 11.87 -7.25
CA ASP A 462 12.93 13.07 -8.06
C ASP A 462 11.83 14.13 -7.83
N VAL A 463 10.55 13.74 -7.80
CA VAL A 463 9.44 14.70 -7.57
C VAL A 463 9.41 15.24 -6.15
N ILE A 464 9.94 14.50 -5.17
CA ILE A 464 10.13 15.03 -3.81
C ILE A 464 11.35 15.97 -3.77
N GLY A 465 12.28 15.79 -4.70
CA GLY A 465 13.53 16.54 -4.78
C GLY A 465 14.53 16.11 -3.73
N LEU A 466 14.60 14.82 -3.39
CA LEU A 466 15.55 14.29 -2.41
C LEU A 466 16.99 14.63 -2.81
N GLU A 467 17.78 15.08 -1.84
CA GLU A 467 19.19 15.41 -2.07
C GLU A 467 20.08 14.21 -1.82
N LYS A 468 19.77 13.42 -0.78
CA LYS A 468 20.42 12.13 -0.55
C LYS A 468 19.59 11.03 -1.19
N ARG A 469 20.27 9.98 -1.60
CA ARG A 469 19.59 8.76 -2.06
C ARG A 469 19.09 7.96 -0.85
N LEU A 470 17.99 7.24 -0.98
CA LEU A 470 17.45 6.40 0.12
C LEU A 470 18.47 5.42 0.73
N PRO A 471 19.39 4.78 -0.04
CA PRO A 471 20.45 3.97 0.56
C PRO A 471 21.46 4.75 1.43
N GLU A 472 21.65 6.05 1.17
CA GLU A 472 22.48 6.92 2.00
C GLU A 472 21.76 7.26 3.29
N LEU A 473 20.48 7.66 3.20
CA LEU A 473 19.65 7.91 4.38
C LEU A 473 19.51 6.66 5.26
N THR A 474 19.38 5.47 4.66
CA THR A 474 19.36 4.18 5.37
C THR A 474 20.60 3.99 6.25
N LYS A 475 21.79 4.38 5.76
CA LYS A 475 23.06 4.32 6.52
C LYS A 475 23.13 5.36 7.65
N GLU A 476 22.19 6.29 7.73
CA GLU A 476 22.11 7.28 8.80
C GLU A 476 21.06 6.90 9.85
N ILE A 477 19.90 6.37 9.43
CA ILE A 477 18.76 6.15 10.33
C ILE A 477 18.56 4.69 10.76
N PHE A 478 19.10 3.73 10.00
CA PHE A 478 18.99 2.29 10.29
C PHE A 478 20.36 1.62 10.33
N VAL A 479 21.16 2.01 11.31
CA VAL A 479 22.51 1.46 11.54
C VAL A 479 22.46 0.41 12.64
N LYS A 480 23.19 -0.69 12.47
CA LYS A 480 23.29 -1.75 13.49
C LYS A 480 23.81 -1.14 14.79
N HIS A 481 23.14 -1.42 15.91
CA HIS A 481 23.55 -0.90 17.22
C HIS A 481 24.99 -1.27 17.60
N THR A 482 25.49 -2.42 17.12
CA THR A 482 26.87 -2.87 17.31
C THR A 482 27.90 -1.96 16.63
N GLU A 483 27.51 -1.29 15.55
CA GLU A 483 28.32 -0.29 14.85
C GLU A 483 28.17 1.08 15.51
N VAL A 484 26.94 1.50 15.82
CA VAL A 484 26.65 2.79 16.48
C VAL A 484 27.37 2.92 17.82
N PHE A 485 27.34 1.87 18.64
CA PHE A 485 27.92 1.87 19.98
C PHE A 485 29.24 1.10 20.06
N LYS A 486 30.00 1.04 18.96
CA LYS A 486 31.29 0.36 18.91
C LYS A 486 32.21 0.86 20.03
N GLY A 487 32.65 -0.06 20.89
CA GLY A 487 33.52 0.23 22.04
C GLY A 487 32.79 0.57 23.34
N LEU A 488 31.45 0.62 23.34
CA LEU A 488 30.64 0.73 24.55
C LEU A 488 30.06 -0.63 24.98
N THR A 489 29.71 -0.75 26.25
CA THR A 489 29.02 -1.93 26.77
C THR A 489 27.53 -1.83 26.51
N TYR A 490 26.95 -2.84 25.87
CA TYR A 490 25.52 -2.95 25.63
C TYR A 490 24.98 -4.35 25.95
N SER A 491 23.67 -4.44 26.18
CA SER A 491 22.93 -5.67 26.39
C SER A 491 21.50 -5.52 25.89
N ILE A 492 20.88 -6.58 25.38
CA ILE A 492 19.47 -6.58 24.99
C ILE A 492 18.66 -7.28 26.09
N ASN A 493 17.77 -6.52 26.75
CA ASN A 493 16.80 -7.08 27.68
C ASN A 493 15.62 -7.65 26.91
N LYS A 494 15.41 -8.96 27.00
CA LYS A 494 14.32 -9.70 26.35
C LYS A 494 13.32 -10.30 27.34
N THR A 495 13.16 -9.71 28.54
CA THR A 495 12.12 -10.15 29.48
C THR A 495 10.74 -10.15 28.82
N ASN A 496 10.47 -9.16 27.95
CA ASN A 496 9.44 -9.25 26.94
C ASN A 496 10.13 -9.47 25.58
N SER A 497 10.02 -10.67 25.02
CA SER A 497 10.66 -11.02 23.75
C SER A 497 10.06 -10.30 22.54
N ASP A 498 8.80 -9.90 22.62
CA ASP A 498 8.11 -9.20 21.54
C ASP A 498 8.50 -7.72 21.49
N PHE A 499 8.94 -7.17 22.63
CA PHE A 499 9.33 -5.76 22.79
C PHE A 499 10.63 -5.63 23.60
N PRO A 500 11.77 -6.08 23.04
CA PRO A 500 13.03 -6.01 23.75
C PRO A 500 13.50 -4.56 23.93
N ILE A 501 14.41 -4.36 24.88
CA ILE A 501 15.00 -3.07 25.19
C ILE A 501 16.52 -3.18 25.06
N LEU A 502 17.12 -2.39 24.18
CA LEU A 502 18.56 -2.25 24.10
C LEU A 502 19.05 -1.32 25.21
N ILE A 503 20.00 -1.78 26.02
CA ILE A 503 20.57 -1.04 27.15
C ILE A 503 22.05 -0.79 26.88
N ILE A 504 22.47 0.48 26.89
CA ILE A 504 23.86 0.90 26.71
C ILE A 504 24.34 1.58 28.00
N LYS A 505 25.55 1.24 28.45
CA LYS A 505 26.15 1.77 29.68
C LYS A 505 27.55 2.31 29.44
N GLN A 506 27.80 3.50 29.97
CA GLN A 506 29.14 4.11 30.04
C GLN A 506 29.30 4.85 31.37
N GLY A 507 30.03 4.26 32.32
CA GLY A 507 30.14 4.79 33.68
C GLY A 507 28.77 4.89 34.36
N LYS A 508 28.35 6.12 34.69
CA LYS A 508 27.01 6.39 35.26
C LYS A 508 25.93 6.67 34.21
N LYS A 509 26.31 6.85 32.93
CA LYS A 509 25.37 7.12 31.84
C LYS A 509 24.70 5.82 31.41
N THR A 510 23.37 5.85 31.30
CA THR A 510 22.56 4.72 30.80
C THR A 510 21.62 5.21 29.71
N LEU A 511 21.57 4.50 28.58
CA LEU A 511 20.59 4.70 27.51
C LEU A 511 19.78 3.43 27.34
N GLU A 512 18.45 3.54 27.39
CA GLU A 512 17.53 2.44 27.14
C GLU A 512 16.71 2.76 25.88
N ILE A 513 16.79 1.90 24.86
CA ILE A 513 16.09 2.06 23.59
C ILE A 513 15.09 0.90 23.45
N PRO A 514 13.80 1.14 23.71
CA PRO A 514 12.76 0.16 23.44
C PRO A 514 12.64 -0.10 21.94
N ALA A 515 12.38 -1.36 21.55
CA ALA A 515 12.06 -1.69 20.17
C ALA A 515 10.75 -1.01 19.73
N PHE A 516 10.69 -0.69 18.44
CA PHE A 516 9.52 -0.23 17.70
C PHE A 516 8.99 1.16 18.10
N LYS A 517 9.86 1.99 18.69
CA LYS A 517 9.54 3.35 19.15
C LYS A 517 10.55 4.37 18.63
N SER A 518 10.12 5.62 18.48
CA SER A 518 10.96 6.78 18.13
C SER A 518 11.48 7.54 19.35
N ILE A 519 11.37 6.95 20.54
CA ILE A 519 11.86 7.50 21.79
C ILE A 519 12.83 6.54 22.47
N ALA A 520 13.76 7.09 23.24
CA ALA A 520 14.64 6.36 24.15
C ALA A 520 14.70 7.06 25.52
N TYR A 521 15.32 6.42 26.50
CA TYR A 521 15.48 6.96 27.85
C TYR A 521 16.97 7.11 28.17
N PHE A 522 17.47 8.34 28.15
CA PHE A 522 18.84 8.67 28.55
C PHE A 522 18.86 9.17 29.99
N ASN A 523 19.47 8.41 30.90
CA ASN A 523 19.45 8.66 32.35
C ASN A 523 18.02 8.90 32.87
N LYS A 524 17.06 8.08 32.42
CA LYS A 524 15.62 8.15 32.71
C LYS A 524 14.88 9.36 32.12
N LYS A 525 15.53 10.20 31.31
CA LYS A 525 14.87 11.28 30.57
C LYS A 525 14.54 10.80 29.16
N VAL A 526 13.32 11.10 28.71
CA VAL A 526 12.89 10.80 27.35
C VAL A 526 13.72 11.63 26.36
N VAL A 527 14.20 10.97 25.31
CA VAL A 527 14.87 11.59 24.17
C VAL A 527 14.21 11.11 22.88
N ASP A 528 13.95 12.04 21.97
CA ASP A 528 13.51 11.72 20.62
C ASP A 528 14.72 11.25 19.81
N ILE A 529 14.62 10.08 19.19
CA ILE A 529 15.73 9.51 18.42
C ILE A 529 15.64 9.82 16.92
N GLY A 530 14.54 10.42 16.47
CA GLY A 530 14.32 10.93 15.11
C GLY A 530 13.83 9.92 14.07
N SER A 531 13.91 8.62 14.36
CA SER A 531 13.27 7.54 13.60
C SER A 531 12.97 6.37 14.55
N VAL A 532 12.11 5.43 14.15
CA VAL A 532 11.81 4.25 14.98
C VAL A 532 13.04 3.35 15.15
N ALA A 533 13.28 2.87 16.37
CA ALA A 533 14.26 1.82 16.62
C ALA A 533 13.67 0.47 16.20
N VAL A 534 14.27 -0.19 15.20
CA VAL A 534 13.75 -1.47 14.70
C VAL A 534 14.59 -2.60 15.28
N TYR A 535 13.93 -3.59 15.89
CA TYR A 535 14.58 -4.82 16.31
C TYR A 535 14.20 -5.97 15.39
N ILE A 536 15.20 -6.74 14.95
CA ILE A 536 15.02 -7.93 14.14
C ILE A 536 15.53 -9.14 14.91
N ASP A 537 14.62 -10.05 15.25
CA ASP A 537 14.95 -11.27 15.99
C ASP A 537 15.79 -12.26 15.18
N LYS A 538 15.65 -12.29 13.85
CA LYS A 538 16.41 -13.18 12.95
C LYS A 538 17.92 -12.99 12.98
N ASN A 539 18.40 -11.78 13.28
CA ASN A 539 19.82 -11.47 13.39
C ASN A 539 20.20 -10.92 14.78
N ASP A 540 19.24 -10.82 15.71
CA ASP A 540 19.38 -10.25 17.04
C ASP A 540 19.95 -8.82 17.04
N MET A 541 19.49 -7.99 16.09
CA MET A 541 19.99 -6.63 15.92
C MET A 541 18.91 -5.58 16.14
N PHE A 542 19.27 -4.55 16.91
CA PHE A 542 18.67 -3.23 16.79
C PHE A 542 19.29 -2.45 15.63
N TYR A 543 18.44 -1.79 14.85
CA TYR A 543 18.74 -0.78 13.85
C TYR A 543 18.23 0.55 14.36
N ILE A 544 19.14 1.51 14.51
CA ILE A 544 18.90 2.79 15.16
C ILE A 544 19.67 3.90 14.44
N PRO A 545 19.30 5.18 14.66
CA PRO A 545 20.02 6.30 14.07
C PRO A 545 21.48 6.39 14.54
N ALA A 546 22.40 6.64 13.60
CA ALA A 546 23.84 6.73 13.86
C ALA A 546 24.20 7.80 14.91
N LYS A 547 23.46 8.92 14.90
CA LYS A 547 23.63 10.05 15.83
C LYS A 547 23.41 9.68 17.30
N MET A 548 22.84 8.51 17.61
CA MET A 548 22.59 8.09 19.00
C MET A 548 23.85 7.97 19.85
N VAL A 549 25.01 7.75 19.23
CA VAL A 549 26.31 7.73 19.94
C VAL A 549 26.67 9.08 20.55
N GLU A 550 26.18 10.19 19.97
CA GLU A 550 26.50 11.55 20.41
C GLU A 550 26.02 11.85 21.84
N LEU A 551 25.00 11.13 22.33
CA LEU A 551 24.54 11.23 23.73
C LEU A 551 25.64 10.86 24.74
N PHE A 552 26.63 10.07 24.33
CA PHE A 552 27.74 9.67 25.19
C PHE A 552 28.96 10.59 25.06
N ASN A 553 29.06 11.38 23.98
CA ASN A 553 30.18 12.27 23.71
C ASN A 553 30.17 13.58 24.52
N ASN A 554 29.02 13.90 25.15
CA ASN A 554 28.82 15.13 25.95
C ASN A 554 28.95 14.91 27.46
#